data_AF-A0AAV1W6B9-F1
#
_entry.id   AF-A0AAV1W6B9-F1
#
_cell.length_a   1.000
_cell.length_b   1.000
_cell.length_c   1.000
_cell.angle_alpha   90.00
_cell.angle_beta   90.00
_cell.angle_gamma   90.00
#
_symmetry.space_group_name_H-M   'P 1'
#
loop_
_entity.id
_entity.type
_entity.pdbx_description
1 polymer ?
#
loop_
_entity_poly.entity_id
_entity_poly.type
_entity_poly.pdbx_seq_one_letter_code
_entity_poly.pdbx_strand_id
1 'polypeptide(L)'
;MSTLHCSSSMVSIPVLYPKTHPNPKLQPLTFQPLLRASTFKVLRRVSKGGGSLSCITSSTSMFNGRVGFLHHGHGNFSFLSFGVDESVVSEVGSERDWSQILSALLPFVVAATAVSALAQPSTFTWVSKELYAPALGGIMLSIGIKLSMDDFALAFKRPLPLSIGFIVQYVLKPALGVLIAKAFCMPRMFYGGFILMACVSGAQLSSYASFLGKGDVALSILLTSSTTIASVIVTPLLTGLMIGSVVPVDAVAMSKSILQVVLVPVTLGLVLNTYAKPVVSVLQPVMPFVAMICTSICIGSPLAINRSQILSSAGLRLIFPVLTFHAVAFALGYWFSSIPSLRQEEHVSRTISLCSGMQSSTLAGLLATQFLGSTQAVPPACSVVAMAIMGLCLASFWGSGFQIRNLLSLPTLRTNSTVKA
;
A
#
# COMPACT_ATOMS: atom_id res chain seq x y z
N MET A 1 -53.05 -54.90 0.99
CA MET A 1 -52.67 -53.94 2.04
C MET A 1 -52.32 -52.65 1.33
N SER A 2 -53.28 -51.87 0.80
CA SER A 2 -54.21 -50.96 1.50
C SER A 2 -53.40 -49.89 2.24
N THR A 3 -53.42 -48.58 1.95
CA THR A 3 -54.45 -47.64 1.47
C THR A 3 -53.75 -46.40 0.87
N LEU A 4 -54.01 -45.97 -0.38
CA LEU A 4 -54.99 -44.94 -0.79
C LEU A 4 -54.98 -43.63 0.01
N HIS A 5 -54.49 -42.54 -0.62
CA HIS A 5 -55.23 -41.29 -0.67
C HIS A 5 -54.92 -40.53 -1.98
N CYS A 6 -56.02 -40.16 -2.64
CA CYS A 6 -56.15 -39.53 -3.94
C CYS A 6 -56.36 -38.01 -3.74
N SER A 7 -55.84 -37.17 -4.62
CA SER A 7 -56.56 -35.95 -5.02
C SER A 7 -56.09 -35.45 -6.38
N SER A 8 -57.03 -35.42 -7.30
CA SER A 8 -56.98 -34.95 -8.68
C SER A 8 -56.97 -33.42 -8.78
N SER A 9 -56.40 -32.86 -9.86
CA SER A 9 -57.16 -32.06 -10.84
C SER A 9 -56.29 -31.50 -11.99
N MET A 10 -56.94 -31.50 -13.16
CA MET A 10 -56.55 -31.18 -14.54
C MET A 10 -55.92 -29.79 -14.74
N VAL A 11 -54.85 -29.65 -15.53
CA VAL A 11 -54.83 -29.29 -16.98
C VAL A 11 -55.67 -28.06 -17.35
N SER A 12 -55.00 -26.98 -17.81
CA SER A 12 -55.21 -26.36 -19.13
C SER A 12 -54.32 -25.12 -19.35
N ILE A 13 -53.52 -25.18 -20.41
CA ILE A 13 -52.83 -24.08 -21.08
C ILE A 13 -53.82 -23.39 -22.04
N PRO A 14 -53.72 -22.08 -22.29
CA PRO A 14 -53.96 -21.62 -23.65
C PRO A 14 -52.85 -20.71 -24.22
N VAL A 15 -52.71 -20.85 -25.53
CA VAL A 15 -51.77 -20.25 -26.48
C VAL A 15 -52.31 -18.90 -27.01
N LEU A 16 -51.36 -18.11 -27.51
CA LEU A 16 -51.32 -16.76 -28.08
C LEU A 16 -52.38 -16.26 -29.13
N TYR A 17 -52.34 -14.92 -29.28
CA TYR A 17 -52.53 -14.04 -30.47
C TYR A 17 -53.85 -13.21 -30.57
N PRO A 18 -53.85 -12.07 -31.32
CA PRO A 18 -53.42 -10.73 -30.89
C PRO A 18 -54.59 -9.71 -30.91
N LYS A 19 -54.43 -8.53 -30.30
CA LYS A 19 -55.38 -7.41 -30.49
C LYS A 19 -54.69 -6.14 -30.94
N THR A 20 -55.28 -5.58 -31.99
CA THR A 20 -54.98 -4.41 -32.81
C THR A 20 -55.08 -3.08 -32.06
N HIS A 21 -54.28 -2.10 -32.52
CA HIS A 21 -54.27 -0.69 -32.14
C HIS A 21 -55.64 0.02 -32.20
N PRO A 22 -55.76 1.16 -31.49
CA PRO A 22 -55.84 2.41 -32.24
C PRO A 22 -54.92 3.52 -31.67
N ASN A 23 -54.31 4.27 -32.60
CA ASN A 23 -53.73 5.61 -32.40
C ASN A 23 -54.83 6.59 -31.96
N PRO A 24 -54.54 7.69 -31.23
CA PRO A 24 -54.14 8.90 -31.97
C PRO A 24 -53.33 9.99 -31.22
N LYS A 25 -52.81 10.93 -32.03
CA LYS A 25 -52.50 12.36 -31.78
C LYS A 25 -51.11 12.74 -31.26
N LEU A 26 -50.26 13.09 -32.24
CA LEU A 26 -49.26 14.17 -32.18
C LEU A 26 -49.91 15.50 -31.76
N GLN A 27 -49.24 16.25 -30.87
CA GLN A 27 -49.37 17.71 -30.75
C GLN A 27 -48.02 18.35 -30.35
N PRO A 28 -47.83 19.65 -30.63
CA PRO A 28 -46.60 20.19 -31.21
C PRO A 28 -45.63 20.84 -30.21
N LEU A 29 -44.35 20.92 -30.61
CA LEU A 29 -43.31 21.74 -30.01
C LEU A 29 -43.62 23.22 -30.26
N THR A 30 -44.04 23.94 -29.21
CA THR A 30 -44.22 25.38 -29.23
C THR A 30 -43.06 26.06 -28.50
N PHE A 31 -42.22 26.74 -29.26
CA PHE A 31 -41.30 27.77 -28.77
C PHE A 31 -42.12 29.03 -28.45
N GLN A 32 -42.00 29.58 -27.25
CA GLN A 32 -42.13 31.03 -27.05
C GLN A 32 -41.40 31.51 -25.76
N PRO A 33 -40.88 32.76 -25.77
CA PRO A 33 -39.99 33.31 -24.75
C PRO A 33 -40.79 34.09 -23.69
N LEU A 34 -40.20 34.35 -22.51
CA LEU A 34 -40.22 35.67 -21.85
C LEU A 34 -39.57 35.66 -20.47
N LEU A 35 -38.78 36.71 -20.26
CA LEU A 35 -38.28 37.23 -18.99
C LEU A 35 -39.35 37.28 -17.88
N ARG A 36 -38.98 37.02 -16.61
CA ARG A 36 -38.84 38.05 -15.54
C ARG A 36 -38.56 37.48 -14.14
N ALA A 37 -37.84 38.30 -13.37
CA ALA A 37 -38.03 38.63 -11.95
C ALA A 37 -37.68 37.61 -10.85
N SER A 38 -36.51 37.87 -10.26
CA SER A 38 -36.25 38.00 -8.82
C SER A 38 -37.43 37.79 -7.85
N THR A 39 -37.25 36.87 -6.90
CA THR A 39 -37.81 36.99 -5.53
C THR A 39 -36.90 36.26 -4.54
N PHE A 40 -36.06 37.03 -3.85
CA PHE A 40 -35.37 36.61 -2.63
C PHE A 40 -36.33 36.83 -1.45
N LYS A 41 -36.62 35.80 -0.65
CA LYS A 41 -37.37 35.94 0.61
C LYS A 41 -36.44 35.82 1.80
N VAL A 42 -36.54 36.85 2.64
CA VAL A 42 -35.87 37.13 3.90
C VAL A 42 -36.60 36.45 5.07
N LEU A 43 -35.85 35.88 6.04
CA LEU A 43 -36.08 36.01 7.49
C LEU A 43 -34.91 35.33 8.25
N ARG A 44 -33.92 36.01 8.84
CA ARG A 44 -33.84 36.87 10.06
C ARG A 44 -33.59 36.08 11.36
N ARG A 45 -32.40 36.28 11.95
CA ARG A 45 -32.02 36.49 13.38
C ARG A 45 -30.59 35.99 13.60
N VAL A 46 -29.66 36.60 14.33
CA VAL A 46 -29.56 37.85 15.11
C VAL A 46 -28.05 38.17 15.20
N SER A 47 -27.74 39.46 15.15
CA SER A 47 -26.41 40.06 15.27
C SER A 47 -25.93 40.16 16.73
N LYS A 48 -24.61 40.01 16.94
CA LYS A 48 -23.73 40.72 17.89
C LYS A 48 -22.31 40.23 17.58
N GLY A 49 -21.29 41.02 17.25
CA GLY A 49 -21.10 42.45 17.05
C GLY A 49 -19.59 42.71 16.87
N GLY A 50 -19.23 43.80 16.19
CA GLY A 50 -17.93 44.47 16.36
C GLY A 50 -16.92 44.41 15.21
N GLY A 51 -17.14 45.26 14.19
CA GLY A 51 -16.18 46.09 13.42
C GLY A 51 -14.91 45.48 12.80
N SER A 52 -14.35 45.97 11.70
CA SER A 52 -14.67 47.01 10.72
C SER A 52 -13.59 46.93 9.62
N LEU A 53 -13.93 47.34 8.39
CA LEU A 53 -13.05 47.68 7.24
C LEU A 53 -12.31 46.52 6.54
N SER A 54 -12.12 46.46 5.22
CA SER A 54 -12.62 47.21 4.05
C SER A 54 -11.98 46.57 2.81
N CYS A 55 -12.81 46.04 1.91
CA CYS A 55 -12.84 46.31 0.46
C CYS A 55 -11.53 46.32 -0.37
N ILE A 56 -11.50 45.55 -1.47
CA ILE A 56 -11.66 46.02 -2.87
C ILE A 56 -11.20 44.90 -3.81
N THR A 57 -12.11 44.52 -4.71
CA THR A 57 -11.86 43.69 -5.88
C THR A 57 -11.34 44.54 -7.03
N SER A 58 -10.48 44.01 -7.89
CA SER A 58 -10.37 44.50 -9.26
C SER A 58 -9.97 43.37 -10.23
N SER A 59 -10.88 43.10 -11.14
CA SER A 59 -10.68 42.29 -12.36
C SER A 59 -10.30 43.22 -13.52
N THR A 60 -9.38 42.79 -14.38
CA THR A 60 -9.22 43.16 -15.81
C THR A 60 -8.03 42.34 -16.34
N SER A 61 -7.88 41.91 -17.60
CA SER A 61 -8.73 41.74 -18.77
C SER A 61 -7.95 40.82 -19.74
N MET A 62 -8.59 40.37 -20.82
CA MET A 62 -8.09 39.40 -21.81
C MET A 62 -6.92 39.91 -22.66
N PHE A 63 -6.04 39.00 -23.07
CA PHE A 63 -5.24 39.14 -24.30
C PHE A 63 -5.26 37.83 -25.09
N ASN A 64 -5.55 37.92 -26.39
CA ASN A 64 -5.79 36.81 -27.30
C ASN A 64 -4.68 36.76 -28.38
N GLY A 65 -4.23 35.55 -28.74
CA GLY A 65 -3.74 35.23 -30.08
C GLY A 65 -2.28 34.76 -30.24
N ARG A 66 -2.08 33.45 -30.48
CA ARG A 66 -1.72 32.91 -31.82
C ARG A 66 -1.82 31.37 -31.88
N VAL A 67 -2.55 30.91 -32.89
CA VAL A 67 -2.78 29.54 -33.42
C VAL A 67 -1.47 29.02 -34.05
N GLY A 68 -1.09 27.74 -34.10
CA GLY A 68 -1.64 26.44 -33.67
C GLY A 68 -0.68 25.34 -34.15
N PHE A 69 -0.89 24.08 -33.76
CA PHE A 69 -0.66 22.88 -34.57
C PHE A 69 -1.31 21.66 -33.87
N LEU A 70 -2.15 20.96 -34.63
CA LEU A 70 -2.99 19.82 -34.24
C LEU A 70 -2.16 18.56 -33.94
N HIS A 71 -2.57 17.77 -32.92
CA HIS A 71 -3.19 16.43 -33.06
C HIS A 71 -3.22 15.73 -31.68
N HIS A 72 -4.38 15.65 -31.02
CA HIS A 72 -4.64 14.55 -30.08
C HIS A 72 -6.14 14.24 -30.05
N GLY A 73 -6.46 12.96 -30.20
CA GLY A 73 -7.79 12.46 -30.54
C GLY A 73 -8.86 12.79 -29.50
N HIS A 74 -10.05 13.08 -30.02
CA HIS A 74 -11.30 12.99 -29.28
C HIS A 74 -11.52 11.53 -28.86
N GLY A 75 -11.07 11.18 -27.66
CA GLY A 75 -11.59 10.04 -26.91
C GLY A 75 -12.83 10.50 -26.16
N ASN A 76 -13.99 10.02 -26.57
CA ASN A 76 -15.26 10.20 -25.87
C ASN A 76 -15.17 9.44 -24.52
N PHE A 77 -14.60 10.08 -23.49
CA PHE A 77 -14.59 9.52 -22.15
C PHE A 77 -15.97 9.76 -21.54
N SER A 78 -16.84 8.77 -21.70
CA SER A 78 -17.98 8.62 -20.79
C SER A 78 -17.42 8.59 -19.37
N PHE A 79 -17.65 9.67 -18.64
CA PHE A 79 -17.50 9.74 -17.20
C PHE A 79 -18.38 8.63 -16.61
N LEU A 80 -17.82 7.44 -16.40
CA LEU A 80 -18.35 6.51 -15.43
C LEU A 80 -18.04 7.14 -14.07
N SER A 81 -18.95 8.03 -13.68
CA SER A 81 -19.08 8.57 -12.35
C SER A 81 -18.98 7.42 -11.38
N PHE A 82 -17.88 7.35 -10.65
CA PHE A 82 -17.78 6.51 -9.47
C PHE A 82 -18.78 7.09 -8.47
N GLY A 83 -19.97 6.52 -8.46
CA GLY A 83 -20.81 6.52 -7.28
C GLY A 83 -20.05 5.78 -6.20
N VAL A 84 -19.19 6.51 -5.48
CA VAL A 84 -18.97 6.20 -4.07
C VAL A 84 -20.36 6.31 -3.47
N ASP A 85 -20.91 5.20 -3.01
CA ASP A 85 -22.11 5.21 -2.20
C ASP A 85 -21.75 6.02 -0.94
N GLU A 86 -22.10 7.30 -0.96
CA GLU A 86 -22.04 8.26 0.14
C GLU A 86 -23.22 7.98 1.09
N SER A 87 -23.47 6.69 1.36
CA SER A 87 -24.58 6.18 2.14
C SER A 87 -24.10 5.32 3.31
N VAL A 88 -22.99 5.71 3.94
CA VAL A 88 -22.85 5.70 5.42
C VAL A 88 -22.00 6.91 5.83
N VAL A 89 -22.44 8.10 5.45
CA VAL A 89 -22.04 9.36 6.08
C VAL A 89 -23.30 9.97 6.67
N SER A 90 -23.71 9.44 7.82
CA SER A 90 -24.49 10.11 8.88
C SER A 90 -24.69 9.08 9.98
N GLU A 91 -24.12 9.37 11.16
CA GLU A 91 -23.81 8.47 12.29
C GLU A 91 -22.51 7.65 12.12
N VAL A 92 -21.65 7.63 13.15
CA VAL A 92 -20.29 7.05 13.19
C VAL A 92 -19.15 7.93 12.63
N GLY A 93 -19.02 9.15 13.16
CA GLY A 93 -17.91 10.07 12.88
C GLY A 93 -16.65 9.92 13.77
N SER A 94 -16.63 9.00 14.74
CA SER A 94 -15.53 8.89 15.73
C SER A 94 -14.56 7.73 15.44
N GLU A 95 -15.04 6.55 15.03
CA GLU A 95 -14.20 5.35 14.97
C GLU A 95 -13.22 5.27 13.78
N ARG A 96 -13.52 5.94 12.66
CA ARG A 96 -12.64 5.95 11.48
C ARG A 96 -11.35 6.74 11.73
N ASP A 97 -11.43 7.85 12.46
CA ASP A 97 -10.28 8.70 12.79
C ASP A 97 -9.24 7.96 13.64
N TRP A 98 -9.67 7.19 14.65
CA TRP A 98 -8.75 6.45 15.52
C TRP A 98 -7.91 5.42 14.76
N SER A 99 -8.52 4.67 13.84
CA SER A 99 -7.78 3.66 13.06
C SER A 99 -6.69 4.26 12.16
N GLN A 100 -6.95 5.46 11.62
CA GLN A 100 -5.99 6.21 10.80
C GLN A 100 -4.89 6.83 11.65
N ILE A 101 -5.23 7.40 12.81
CA ILE A 101 -4.26 7.93 13.78
C ILE A 101 -3.34 6.81 14.28
N LEU A 102 -3.88 5.64 14.64
CA LEU A 102 -3.08 4.49 15.07
C LEU A 102 -2.14 4.00 13.96
N SER A 103 -2.61 3.99 12.71
CA SER A 103 -1.76 3.62 11.56
C SER A 103 -0.64 4.66 11.33
N ALA A 104 -0.90 5.94 11.59
CA ALA A 104 0.08 7.00 11.55
C ALA A 104 1.11 6.94 12.71
N LEU A 105 0.75 6.31 13.83
CA LEU A 105 1.63 6.11 15.00
C LEU A 105 2.59 4.92 14.84
N LEU A 106 2.27 3.95 13.99
CA LEU A 106 3.09 2.76 13.75
C LEU A 106 4.60 3.04 13.54
N PRO A 107 5.02 4.07 12.79
CA PRO A 107 6.44 4.37 12.58
C PRO A 107 7.13 4.85 13.86
N PHE A 108 6.42 5.65 14.67
CA PHE A 108 6.89 6.09 15.98
C PHE A 108 6.98 4.92 16.94
N VAL A 109 6.01 4.00 16.91
CA VAL A 109 6.04 2.76 17.70
C VAL A 109 7.23 1.89 17.30
N VAL A 110 7.52 1.74 16.00
CA VAL A 110 8.70 1.01 15.50
C VAL A 110 9.99 1.64 16.02
N ALA A 111 10.13 2.96 15.90
CA ALA A 111 11.31 3.68 16.38
C ALA A 111 11.46 3.58 17.90
N ALA A 112 10.39 3.82 18.66
CA ALA A 112 10.37 3.71 20.12
C ALA A 112 10.72 2.29 20.58
N THR A 113 10.12 1.27 19.95
CA THR A 113 10.44 -0.15 20.22
C THR A 113 11.92 -0.42 20.00
N ALA A 114 12.48 0.07 18.89
CA ALA A 114 13.89 -0.14 18.58
C ALA A 114 14.82 0.53 19.61
N VAL A 115 14.53 1.77 19.98
CA VAL A 115 15.26 2.49 21.02
C VAL A 115 15.15 1.77 22.36
N SER A 116 13.95 1.39 22.80
CA SER A 116 13.74 0.68 24.06
C SER A 116 14.45 -0.68 24.08
N ALA A 117 14.40 -1.46 23.00
CA ALA A 117 15.08 -2.74 22.90
C ALA A 117 16.61 -2.63 22.96
N LEU A 118 17.18 -1.57 22.37
CA LEU A 118 18.63 -1.32 22.36
C LEU A 118 19.12 -0.57 23.60
N ALA A 119 18.28 0.22 24.27
CA ALA A 119 18.63 0.89 25.52
C ALA A 119 18.55 -0.08 26.70
N GLN A 120 17.46 -0.85 26.79
CA GLN A 120 17.17 -1.75 27.89
C GLN A 120 16.64 -3.11 27.38
N PRO A 121 17.53 -4.08 27.10
CA PRO A 121 17.17 -5.38 26.53
C PRO A 121 16.18 -6.20 27.37
N SER A 122 16.14 -5.99 28.70
CA SER A 122 15.22 -6.68 29.60
C SER A 122 13.74 -6.49 29.20
N THR A 123 13.42 -5.40 28.50
CA THR A 123 12.05 -5.08 28.04
C THR A 123 11.53 -6.06 26.99
N PHE A 124 12.39 -6.74 26.22
CA PHE A 124 11.98 -7.63 25.13
C PHE A 124 12.65 -9.02 25.13
N THR A 125 13.62 -9.26 26.01
CA THR A 125 14.30 -10.58 26.13
C THR A 125 13.39 -11.69 26.68
N TRP A 126 12.30 -11.35 27.38
CA TRP A 126 11.30 -12.31 27.83
C TRP A 126 10.44 -12.88 26.69
N VAL A 127 10.42 -12.21 25.53
CA VAL A 127 9.71 -12.70 24.35
C VAL A 127 10.48 -13.89 23.78
N SER A 128 9.94 -15.08 24.05
CA SER A 128 10.49 -16.34 23.53
C SER A 128 10.34 -16.42 22.00
N LYS A 129 11.12 -17.32 21.39
CA LYS A 129 10.99 -17.63 19.95
C LYS A 129 9.58 -18.14 19.59
N GLU A 130 8.88 -18.74 20.55
CA GLU A 130 7.53 -19.29 20.39
C GLU A 130 6.46 -18.20 20.21
N LEU A 131 6.68 -17.00 20.78
CA LEU A 131 5.76 -15.86 20.63
C LEU A 131 5.93 -15.12 19.30
N TYR A 132 7.07 -15.27 18.62
CA TYR A 132 7.36 -14.54 17.39
C TYR A 132 6.42 -14.95 16.25
N ALA A 133 6.27 -16.26 15.98
CA ALA A 133 5.43 -16.74 14.90
C ALA A 133 3.93 -16.38 15.09
N PRO A 134 3.33 -16.54 16.29
CA PRO A 134 1.99 -16.04 16.59
C PRO A 134 1.87 -14.52 16.45
N ALA A 135 2.86 -13.74 16.91
CA ALA A 135 2.83 -12.29 16.75
C ALA A 135 2.84 -11.89 15.27
N LEU A 136 3.70 -12.52 14.44
CA LEU A 136 3.69 -12.28 13.00
C LEU A 136 2.36 -12.73 12.38
N GLY A 137 1.80 -13.87 12.80
CA GLY A 137 0.49 -14.33 12.39
C GLY A 137 -0.63 -13.32 12.72
N GLY A 138 -0.58 -12.68 13.89
CA GLY A 138 -1.50 -11.61 14.27
C GLY A 138 -1.39 -10.37 13.36
N ILE A 139 -0.16 -9.97 13.01
CA ILE A 139 0.08 -8.91 12.02
C ILE A 139 -0.54 -9.27 10.67
N MET A 140 -0.38 -10.52 10.23
CA MET A 140 -0.87 -11.03 8.95
C MET A 140 -2.40 -11.18 8.92
N LEU A 141 -3.00 -11.62 10.03
CA LEU A 141 -4.45 -11.65 10.22
C LEU A 141 -5.05 -10.25 10.14
N SER A 142 -4.42 -9.25 10.77
CA SER A 142 -4.82 -7.85 10.68
C SER A 142 -4.78 -7.31 9.25
N ILE A 143 -3.93 -7.84 8.36
CA ILE A 143 -4.01 -7.54 6.91
C ILE A 143 -5.23 -8.22 6.33
N GLY A 144 -5.37 -9.53 6.55
CA GLY A 144 -6.39 -10.35 5.93
C GLY A 144 -7.79 -9.80 6.15
N ILE A 145 -8.08 -9.34 7.37
CA ILE A 145 -9.37 -8.74 7.73
C ILE A 145 -9.68 -7.46 6.92
N LYS A 146 -8.66 -6.75 6.40
CA LYS A 146 -8.83 -5.55 5.58
C LYS A 146 -8.88 -5.86 4.07
N LEU A 147 -8.57 -7.09 3.64
CA LEU A 147 -8.58 -7.50 2.23
C LEU A 147 -9.98 -7.94 1.80
N SER A 148 -10.32 -7.67 0.54
CA SER A 148 -11.56 -8.10 -0.10
C SER A 148 -11.31 -8.98 -1.32
N MET A 149 -12.31 -9.74 -1.75
CA MET A 149 -12.25 -10.49 -3.02
C MET A 149 -12.16 -9.55 -4.23
N ASP A 150 -12.70 -8.35 -4.11
CA ASP A 150 -12.66 -7.33 -5.16
C ASP A 150 -11.23 -6.82 -5.41
N ASP A 151 -10.39 -6.77 -4.37
CA ASP A 151 -8.96 -6.42 -4.52
C ASP A 151 -8.24 -7.43 -5.44
N PHE A 152 -8.58 -8.72 -5.32
CA PHE A 152 -8.05 -9.76 -6.20
C PHE A 152 -8.65 -9.70 -7.60
N ALA A 153 -9.94 -9.37 -7.73
CA ALA A 153 -10.54 -9.15 -9.05
C ALA A 153 -9.90 -7.94 -9.77
N LEU A 154 -9.54 -6.89 -9.02
CA LEU A 154 -8.83 -5.73 -9.54
C LEU A 154 -7.41 -6.07 -10.02
N ALA A 155 -6.77 -7.09 -9.42
CA ALA A 155 -5.49 -7.65 -9.87
C ALA A 155 -5.47 -7.92 -11.37
N PHE A 156 -6.48 -8.65 -11.82
CA PHE A 156 -6.61 -9.12 -13.19
C PHE A 156 -6.96 -7.98 -14.15
N LYS A 157 -7.52 -6.87 -13.64
CA LYS A 157 -7.88 -5.69 -14.45
C LYS A 157 -6.70 -4.75 -14.68
N ARG A 158 -5.62 -4.83 -13.89
CA ARG A 158 -4.44 -3.96 -13.98
C ARG A 158 -3.13 -4.76 -14.10
N PRO A 159 -2.96 -5.60 -15.15
CA PRO A 159 -1.85 -6.54 -15.23
C PRO A 159 -0.47 -5.87 -15.43
N LEU A 160 -0.41 -4.75 -16.14
CA LEU A 160 0.87 -4.10 -16.47
C LEU A 160 1.55 -3.46 -15.24
N PRO A 161 0.90 -2.56 -14.46
CA PRO A 161 1.50 -2.03 -13.23
C PRO A 161 1.89 -3.14 -12.24
N LEU A 162 1.03 -4.15 -12.12
CA LEU A 162 1.27 -5.28 -11.23
C LEU A 162 2.51 -6.07 -11.65
N SER A 163 2.64 -6.40 -12.93
CA SER A 163 3.80 -7.13 -13.47
C SER A 163 5.11 -6.37 -13.28
N ILE A 164 5.10 -5.04 -13.50
CA ILE A 164 6.25 -4.17 -13.22
C ILE A 164 6.64 -4.28 -11.75
N GLY A 165 5.66 -4.17 -10.84
CA GLY A 165 5.88 -4.33 -9.40
C GLY A 165 6.50 -5.69 -9.04
N PHE A 166 6.03 -6.79 -9.64
CA PHE A 166 6.59 -8.13 -9.44
C PHE A 166 8.04 -8.24 -9.91
N ILE A 167 8.38 -7.69 -11.08
CA ILE A 167 9.74 -7.69 -11.61
C ILE A 167 10.67 -6.89 -10.67
N VAL A 168 10.23 -5.71 -10.23
CA VAL A 168 11.00 -4.92 -9.27
C VAL A 168 11.19 -5.70 -7.97
N GLN A 169 10.14 -6.34 -7.45
CA GLN A 169 10.14 -7.00 -6.15
C GLN A 169 11.00 -8.27 -6.11
N TYR A 170 10.92 -9.11 -7.14
CA TYR A 170 11.49 -10.46 -7.14
C TYR A 170 12.65 -10.67 -8.11
N VAL A 171 12.95 -9.69 -8.97
CA VAL A 171 14.12 -9.75 -9.84
C VAL A 171 15.10 -8.65 -9.47
N LEU A 172 14.68 -7.38 -9.54
CA LEU A 172 15.59 -6.26 -9.32
C LEU A 172 16.03 -6.14 -7.85
N LYS A 173 15.11 -6.30 -6.90
CA LYS A 173 15.41 -6.16 -5.47
C LYS A 173 16.39 -7.25 -4.96
N PRO A 174 16.22 -8.55 -5.26
CA PRO A 174 17.22 -9.56 -4.90
C PRO A 174 18.59 -9.31 -5.56
N ALA A 175 18.61 -8.94 -6.84
CA ALA A 175 19.85 -8.61 -7.55
C ALA A 175 20.56 -7.41 -6.91
N LEU A 176 19.81 -6.38 -6.52
CA LEU A 176 20.31 -5.23 -5.78
C LEU A 176 20.90 -5.65 -4.43
N GLY A 177 20.24 -6.57 -3.72
CA GLY A 177 20.73 -7.13 -2.46
C GLY A 177 22.12 -7.74 -2.60
N VAL A 178 22.33 -8.58 -3.63
CA VAL A 178 23.64 -9.17 -3.92
C VAL A 178 24.67 -8.11 -4.30
N LEU A 179 24.29 -7.13 -5.13
CA LEU A 179 25.19 -6.06 -5.56
C LEU A 179 25.69 -5.24 -4.37
N ILE A 180 24.80 -4.82 -3.48
CA ILE A 180 25.15 -4.02 -2.30
C ILE A 180 25.96 -4.86 -1.31
N ALA A 181 25.58 -6.12 -1.10
CA ALA A 181 26.33 -7.03 -0.23
C ALA A 181 27.80 -7.16 -0.68
N LYS A 182 28.04 -7.25 -2.00
CA LYS A 182 29.38 -7.28 -2.58
C LYS A 182 30.09 -5.94 -2.50
N ALA A 183 29.42 -4.84 -2.87
CA ALA A 183 30.00 -3.51 -2.90
C ALA A 183 30.48 -3.03 -1.52
N PHE A 184 29.77 -3.40 -0.45
CA PHE A 184 30.12 -3.05 0.92
C PHE A 184 30.94 -4.13 1.64
N CYS A 185 31.42 -5.16 0.92
CA CYS A 185 32.19 -6.28 1.48
C CYS A 185 31.54 -6.87 2.75
N MET A 186 30.24 -7.15 2.67
CA MET A 186 29.44 -7.47 3.85
C MET A 186 29.94 -8.75 4.56
N PRO A 187 30.08 -8.73 5.90
CA PRO A 187 30.46 -9.91 6.66
C PRO A 187 29.51 -11.09 6.43
N ARG A 188 30.07 -12.29 6.30
CA ARG A 188 29.32 -13.56 6.09
C ARG A 188 28.23 -13.79 7.15
N MET A 189 28.46 -13.33 8.38
CA MET A 189 27.50 -13.43 9.48
C MET A 189 26.19 -12.66 9.24
N PHE A 190 26.18 -11.64 8.36
CA PHE A 190 24.99 -10.86 8.03
C PHE A 190 24.48 -11.10 6.60
N TYR A 191 25.31 -11.70 5.75
CA TYR A 191 25.03 -11.87 4.32
C TYR A 191 23.71 -12.59 4.07
N GLY A 192 23.49 -13.77 4.69
CA GLY A 192 22.27 -14.55 4.47
C GLY A 192 21.00 -13.80 4.87
N GLY A 193 21.03 -13.13 6.02
CA GLY A 193 19.95 -12.31 6.54
C GLY A 193 19.61 -11.13 5.64
N PHE A 194 20.62 -10.46 5.10
CA PHE A 194 20.45 -9.32 4.20
C PHE A 194 19.93 -9.73 2.82
N ILE A 195 20.40 -10.84 2.26
CA ILE A 195 19.88 -11.34 0.98
C ILE A 195 18.44 -11.86 1.14
N LEU A 196 18.15 -12.60 2.22
CA LEU A 196 16.78 -13.02 2.54
C LEU A 196 15.84 -11.82 2.70
N MET A 197 16.31 -10.78 3.39
CA MET A 197 15.65 -9.48 3.46
C MET A 197 15.37 -8.93 2.05
N ALA A 198 16.32 -9.00 1.12
CA ALA A 198 16.09 -8.57 -0.27
C ALA A 198 15.14 -9.48 -1.09
N CYS A 199 14.81 -10.68 -0.61
CA CYS A 199 13.94 -11.63 -1.31
C CYS A 199 12.48 -11.65 -0.82
N VAL A 200 12.19 -11.11 0.37
CA VAL A 200 10.81 -11.11 0.91
C VAL A 200 9.87 -10.15 0.17
N SER A 201 8.56 -10.38 0.30
CA SER A 201 7.49 -9.53 -0.23
C SER A 201 7.46 -8.11 0.37
N GLY A 202 6.61 -7.26 -0.22
CA GLY A 202 6.37 -5.88 0.23
C GLY A 202 5.82 -5.77 1.66
N ALA A 203 5.96 -4.60 2.27
CA ALA A 203 5.40 -4.29 3.58
C ALA A 203 4.00 -3.66 3.48
N GLN A 204 3.16 -3.94 4.48
CA GLN A 204 1.86 -3.28 4.67
C GLN A 204 1.97 -1.76 4.78
N LEU A 205 3.03 -1.27 5.41
CA LEU A 205 3.24 0.16 5.61
C LEU A 205 3.32 0.94 4.28
N SER A 206 3.60 0.25 3.16
CA SER A 206 3.61 0.85 1.82
C SER A 206 2.24 1.36 1.36
N SER A 207 1.12 0.79 1.83
CA SER A 207 -0.22 1.27 1.47
C SER A 207 -0.55 2.60 2.14
N TYR A 208 -0.20 2.73 3.42
CA TYR A 208 -0.29 4.00 4.15
C TYR A 208 0.66 5.06 3.55
N ALA A 209 1.90 4.67 3.24
CA ALA A 209 2.83 5.56 2.57
C ALA A 209 2.31 5.99 1.19
N SER A 210 1.66 5.08 0.44
CA SER A 210 1.06 5.40 -0.86
C SER A 210 -0.08 6.40 -0.71
N PHE A 211 -0.92 6.24 0.32
CA PHE A 211 -1.96 7.22 0.65
C PHE A 211 -1.35 8.59 0.95
N LEU A 212 -0.37 8.65 1.85
CA LEU A 212 0.32 9.89 2.23
C LEU A 212 1.02 10.56 1.04
N GLY A 213 1.63 9.77 0.16
CA GLY A 213 2.34 10.23 -1.04
C GLY A 213 1.47 10.56 -2.25
N LYS A 214 0.14 10.53 -2.12
CA LYS A 214 -0.82 10.71 -3.23
C LYS A 214 -0.55 9.72 -4.38
N GLY A 215 -0.20 8.49 -4.03
CA GLY A 215 -0.02 7.37 -4.94
C GLY A 215 -1.32 6.59 -5.15
N ASP A 216 -1.23 5.54 -5.96
CA ASP A 216 -2.28 4.54 -6.13
C ASP A 216 -2.34 3.58 -4.92
N VAL A 217 -3.27 3.80 -4.00
CA VAL A 217 -3.45 2.95 -2.81
C VAL A 217 -3.96 1.56 -3.17
N ALA A 218 -4.87 1.47 -4.15
CA ALA A 218 -5.44 0.19 -4.57
C ALA A 218 -4.36 -0.71 -5.17
N LEU A 219 -3.49 -0.16 -6.02
CA LEU A 219 -2.34 -0.88 -6.55
C LEU A 219 -1.37 -1.32 -5.44
N SER A 220 -1.17 -0.51 -4.40
CA SER A 220 -0.27 -0.87 -3.29
C SER A 220 -0.78 -2.08 -2.52
N ILE A 221 -2.08 -2.08 -2.19
CA ILE A 221 -2.75 -3.20 -1.51
C ILE A 221 -2.66 -4.46 -2.39
N LEU A 222 -2.97 -4.32 -3.66
CA LEU A 222 -2.94 -5.38 -4.64
C LEU A 222 -1.54 -5.99 -4.81
N LEU A 223 -0.51 -5.17 -4.99
CA LEU A 223 0.87 -5.62 -5.13
C LEU A 223 1.36 -6.30 -3.84
N THR A 224 1.00 -5.75 -2.68
CA THR A 224 1.38 -6.34 -1.39
C THR A 224 0.68 -7.69 -1.15
N SER A 225 -0.61 -7.81 -1.42
CA SER A 225 -1.36 -9.06 -1.22
C SER A 225 -0.89 -10.15 -2.19
N SER A 226 -0.74 -9.82 -3.48
CA SER A 226 -0.28 -10.77 -4.50
C SER A 226 1.17 -11.22 -4.28
N THR A 227 2.08 -10.31 -3.92
CA THR A 227 3.46 -10.70 -3.55
C THR A 227 3.48 -11.50 -2.25
N THR A 228 2.62 -11.20 -1.28
CA THR A 228 2.51 -12.01 -0.05
C THR A 228 2.12 -13.46 -0.37
N ILE A 229 1.17 -13.69 -1.27
CA ILE A 229 0.80 -15.04 -1.72
C ILE A 229 1.96 -15.69 -2.47
N ALA A 230 2.56 -14.99 -3.43
CA ALA A 230 3.69 -15.50 -4.22
C ALA A 230 4.91 -15.83 -3.33
N SER A 231 5.08 -15.13 -2.22
CA SER A 231 6.24 -15.25 -1.32
C SER A 231 6.44 -16.66 -0.77
N VAL A 232 5.37 -17.46 -0.64
CA VAL A 232 5.42 -18.85 -0.16
C VAL A 232 6.35 -19.71 -1.01
N ILE A 233 6.36 -19.46 -2.32
CA ILE A 233 7.18 -20.20 -3.29
C ILE A 233 8.41 -19.38 -3.67
N VAL A 234 8.22 -18.10 -3.99
CA VAL A 234 9.29 -17.28 -4.58
C VAL A 234 10.40 -16.96 -3.57
N THR A 235 10.05 -16.67 -2.31
CA THR A 235 11.06 -16.30 -1.30
C THR A 235 12.04 -17.45 -1.01
N PRO A 236 11.58 -18.68 -0.73
CA PRO A 236 12.50 -19.79 -0.44
C PRO A 236 13.34 -20.19 -1.64
N LEU A 237 12.76 -20.15 -2.85
CA LEU A 237 13.51 -20.42 -4.09
C LEU A 237 14.61 -19.39 -4.34
N LEU A 238 14.30 -18.10 -4.24
CA LEU A 238 15.30 -17.04 -4.42
C LEU A 238 16.37 -17.07 -3.32
N THR A 239 15.97 -17.31 -2.08
CA THR A 239 16.87 -17.44 -0.93
C THR A 239 17.82 -18.63 -1.14
N GLY A 240 17.29 -19.78 -1.54
CA GLY A 240 18.08 -20.97 -1.87
C GLY A 240 19.03 -20.73 -3.05
N LEU A 241 18.58 -20.06 -4.10
CA LEU A 241 19.41 -19.75 -5.27
C LEU A 241 20.56 -18.78 -4.95
N MET A 242 20.30 -17.76 -4.12
CA MET A 242 21.25 -16.67 -3.87
C MET A 242 22.18 -16.93 -2.67
N ILE A 243 21.75 -17.76 -1.70
CA ILE A 243 22.46 -18.02 -0.44
C ILE A 243 22.85 -19.49 -0.31
N GLY A 244 22.21 -20.42 -1.03
CA GLY A 244 22.37 -21.87 -0.83
C GLY A 244 23.79 -22.41 -0.99
N SER A 245 24.69 -21.67 -1.65
CA SER A 245 26.12 -22.00 -1.72
C SER A 245 26.92 -21.60 -0.47
N VAL A 246 26.35 -20.79 0.42
CA VAL A 246 26.98 -20.22 1.61
C VAL A 246 26.37 -20.77 2.90
N VAL A 247 25.05 -20.99 2.92
CA VAL A 247 24.32 -21.53 4.08
C VAL A 247 23.34 -22.59 3.56
N PRO A 248 23.23 -23.77 4.20
CA PRO A 248 22.22 -24.75 3.83
C PRO A 248 20.82 -24.16 4.04
N VAL A 249 20.06 -24.00 2.95
CA VAL A 249 18.69 -23.48 2.99
C VAL A 249 17.72 -24.62 2.76
N ASP A 250 16.92 -24.96 3.77
CA ASP A 250 15.78 -25.85 3.59
C ASP A 250 14.60 -25.06 3.00
N ALA A 251 14.54 -25.00 1.67
CA ALA A 251 13.50 -24.27 0.96
C ALA A 251 12.09 -24.80 1.26
N VAL A 252 11.95 -26.11 1.48
CA VAL A 252 10.64 -26.73 1.76
C VAL A 252 10.15 -26.35 3.15
N ALA A 253 11.03 -26.43 4.17
CA ALA A 253 10.67 -26.02 5.51
C ALA A 253 10.41 -24.51 5.60
N MET A 254 11.21 -23.69 4.89
CA MET A 254 10.93 -22.25 4.76
C MET A 254 9.56 -21.99 4.12
N SER A 255 9.24 -22.65 3.00
CA SER A 255 7.91 -22.53 2.36
C SER A 255 6.77 -22.92 3.31
N LYS A 256 6.91 -24.02 4.08
CA LYS A 256 5.93 -24.42 5.09
C LYS A 256 5.75 -23.37 6.19
N SER A 257 6.85 -22.77 6.66
CA SER A 257 6.81 -21.69 7.66
C SER A 257 6.08 -20.46 7.12
N ILE A 258 6.41 -20.00 5.90
CA ILE A 258 5.70 -18.87 5.27
C ILE A 258 4.21 -19.19 5.09
N LEU A 259 3.89 -20.39 4.59
CA LEU A 259 2.50 -20.84 4.43
C LEU A 259 1.72 -20.75 5.76
N GLN A 260 2.29 -21.26 6.84
CA GLN A 260 1.65 -21.30 8.16
C GLN A 260 1.57 -19.94 8.83
N VAL A 261 2.62 -19.14 8.79
CA VAL A 261 2.70 -17.87 9.54
C VAL A 261 2.14 -16.69 8.76
N VAL A 262 2.11 -16.78 7.43
CA VAL A 262 1.66 -15.69 6.57
C VAL A 262 0.36 -16.04 5.86
N LEU A 263 0.36 -17.07 5.02
CA LEU A 263 -0.80 -17.32 4.15
C LEU A 263 -2.03 -17.78 4.92
N VAL A 264 -1.88 -18.67 5.91
CA VAL A 264 -3.01 -19.14 6.73
C VAL A 264 -3.69 -17.99 7.48
N PRO A 265 -2.99 -17.10 8.23
CA PRO A 265 -3.64 -15.96 8.87
C PRO A 265 -4.24 -14.94 7.89
N VAL A 266 -3.58 -14.66 6.76
CA VAL A 266 -4.13 -13.75 5.73
C VAL A 266 -5.42 -14.31 5.14
N THR A 267 -5.42 -15.59 4.76
CA THR A 267 -6.60 -16.25 4.19
C THR A 267 -7.74 -16.36 5.22
N LEU A 268 -7.43 -16.67 6.48
CA LEU A 268 -8.42 -16.64 7.55
C LEU A 268 -9.04 -15.25 7.71
N GLY A 269 -8.23 -14.19 7.73
CA GLY A 269 -8.72 -12.82 7.82
C GLY A 269 -9.62 -12.44 6.63
N LEU A 270 -9.23 -12.82 5.41
CA LEU A 270 -10.01 -12.60 4.19
C LEU A 270 -11.35 -13.34 4.24
N VAL A 271 -11.35 -14.60 4.67
CA VAL A 271 -12.56 -15.42 4.84
C VAL A 271 -13.48 -14.79 5.88
N LEU A 272 -12.94 -14.31 7.01
CA LEU A 272 -13.72 -13.59 8.02
C LEU A 272 -14.35 -12.30 7.46
N ASN A 273 -13.59 -11.50 6.70
CA ASN A 273 -14.11 -10.29 6.06
C ASN A 273 -15.18 -10.58 5.00
N THR A 274 -15.09 -11.73 4.35
CA THR A 274 -16.03 -12.12 3.30
C THR A 274 -17.35 -12.67 3.88
N TYR A 275 -17.27 -13.58 4.85
CA TYR A 275 -18.43 -14.35 5.32
C TYR A 275 -18.91 -13.99 6.73
N ALA A 276 -18.07 -13.40 7.57
CA ALA A 276 -18.36 -13.10 8.97
C ALA A 276 -18.28 -11.58 9.26
N LYS A 277 -18.92 -10.77 8.40
CA LYS A 277 -18.94 -9.30 8.52
C LYS A 277 -19.29 -8.77 9.92
N PRO A 278 -20.27 -9.34 10.68
CA PRO A 278 -20.55 -8.90 12.05
C PRO A 278 -19.38 -9.08 13.02
N VAL A 279 -18.57 -10.13 12.83
CA VAL A 279 -17.36 -10.37 13.63
C VAL A 279 -16.29 -9.34 13.25
N VAL A 280 -16.11 -9.09 11.95
CA VAL A 280 -15.14 -8.12 11.47
C VAL A 280 -15.47 -6.70 11.92
N SER A 281 -16.74 -6.29 11.95
CA SER A 281 -17.11 -4.96 12.46
C SER A 281 -16.71 -4.74 13.92
N VAL A 282 -16.65 -5.79 14.73
CA VAL A 282 -16.19 -5.72 16.13
C VAL A 282 -14.66 -5.77 16.22
N LEU A 283 -14.02 -6.56 15.37
CA LEU A 283 -12.56 -6.74 15.39
C LEU A 283 -11.80 -5.56 14.77
N GLN A 284 -12.30 -4.99 13.68
CA GLN A 284 -11.61 -4.00 12.85
C GLN A 284 -11.13 -2.76 13.62
N PRO A 285 -11.88 -2.18 14.59
CA PRO A 285 -11.40 -1.06 15.40
C PRO A 285 -10.18 -1.40 16.27
N VAL A 286 -10.07 -2.65 16.71
CA VAL A 286 -9.01 -3.13 17.63
C VAL A 286 -7.77 -3.63 16.87
N MET A 287 -7.94 -4.06 15.62
CA MET A 287 -6.86 -4.64 14.80
C MET A 287 -5.61 -3.75 14.65
N PRO A 288 -5.69 -2.42 14.43
CA PRO A 288 -4.50 -1.56 14.39
C PRO A 288 -3.69 -1.62 15.69
N PHE A 289 -4.35 -1.68 16.84
CA PHE A 289 -3.68 -1.77 18.14
C PHE A 289 -2.99 -3.13 18.33
N VAL A 290 -3.67 -4.22 17.98
CA VAL A 290 -3.08 -5.57 17.98
C VAL A 290 -1.86 -5.63 17.05
N ALA A 291 -1.97 -5.09 15.84
CA ALA A 291 -0.88 -5.05 14.88
C ALA A 291 0.33 -4.26 15.41
N MET A 292 0.13 -3.14 16.13
CA MET A 292 1.21 -2.39 16.77
C MET A 292 1.92 -3.22 17.84
N ILE A 293 1.19 -3.87 18.76
CA ILE A 293 1.78 -4.71 19.80
C ILE A 293 2.59 -5.85 19.17
N CYS A 294 1.97 -6.58 18.23
CA CYS A 294 2.64 -7.69 17.56
C CYS A 294 3.89 -7.22 16.78
N THR A 295 3.82 -6.04 16.16
CA THR A 295 4.97 -5.42 15.47
C THR A 295 6.08 -5.09 16.47
N SER A 296 5.75 -4.49 17.61
CA SER A 296 6.71 -4.22 18.68
C SER A 296 7.40 -5.49 19.18
N ILE A 297 6.67 -6.59 19.33
CA ILE A 297 7.23 -7.90 19.71
C ILE A 297 8.19 -8.42 18.62
N CYS A 298 7.76 -8.40 17.36
CA CYS A 298 8.54 -8.92 16.22
C CYS A 298 9.83 -8.12 15.94
N ILE A 299 9.85 -6.84 16.32
CA ILE A 299 11.03 -5.97 16.16
C ILE A 299 11.90 -6.01 17.42
N GLY A 300 11.27 -5.81 18.59
CA GLY A 300 11.96 -5.63 19.86
C GLY A 300 12.74 -6.87 20.30
N SER A 301 12.19 -8.07 20.14
CA SER A 301 12.84 -9.31 20.59
C SER A 301 14.18 -9.57 19.87
N PRO A 302 14.25 -9.61 18.52
CA PRO A 302 15.53 -9.77 17.82
C PRO A 302 16.52 -8.63 18.09
N LEU A 303 16.05 -7.39 18.25
CA LEU A 303 16.93 -6.26 18.58
C LEU A 303 17.57 -6.42 19.96
N ALA A 304 16.76 -6.78 20.95
CA ALA A 304 17.23 -6.95 22.32
C ALA A 304 18.21 -8.14 22.44
N ILE A 305 17.87 -9.28 21.83
CA ILE A 305 18.71 -10.48 21.84
C ILE A 305 20.04 -10.26 21.12
N ASN A 306 20.01 -9.57 19.97
CA ASN A 306 21.22 -9.35 19.15
C ASN A 306 21.90 -8.00 19.41
N ARG A 307 21.55 -7.29 20.49
CA ARG A 307 22.06 -5.93 20.79
C ARG A 307 23.58 -5.85 20.71
N SER A 308 24.30 -6.79 21.32
CA SER A 308 25.77 -6.78 21.35
C SER A 308 26.38 -6.83 19.94
N GLN A 309 25.75 -7.57 19.03
CA GLN A 309 26.17 -7.68 17.64
C GLN A 309 25.78 -6.44 16.84
N ILE A 310 24.61 -5.87 17.09
CA ILE A 310 24.15 -4.61 16.46
C ILE A 310 25.08 -3.45 16.82
N LEU A 311 25.45 -3.34 18.10
CA LEU A 311 26.34 -2.27 18.60
C LEU A 311 27.83 -2.54 18.37
N SER A 312 28.18 -3.71 17.83
CA SER A 312 29.55 -3.99 17.41
C SER A 312 29.97 -3.13 16.23
N SER A 313 31.27 -2.99 15.99
CA SER A 313 31.80 -2.30 14.80
C SER A 313 31.31 -2.92 13.48
N ALA A 314 31.00 -4.22 13.47
CA ALA A 314 30.42 -4.89 12.30
C ALA A 314 28.93 -4.51 12.12
N GLY A 315 28.15 -4.45 13.21
CA GLY A 315 26.75 -4.05 13.17
C GLY A 315 26.55 -2.57 12.81
N LEU A 316 27.40 -1.68 13.32
CA LEU A 316 27.37 -0.27 12.92
C LEU A 316 27.70 -0.07 11.44
N ARG A 317 28.65 -0.86 10.90
CA ARG A 317 28.97 -0.86 9.46
C ARG A 317 27.82 -1.39 8.59
N LEU A 318 26.94 -2.24 9.13
CA LEU A 318 25.77 -2.78 8.41
C LEU A 318 24.68 -1.71 8.15
N ILE A 319 24.65 -0.63 8.94
CA ILE A 319 23.64 0.44 8.77
C ILE A 319 23.74 1.06 7.38
N PHE A 320 24.95 1.35 6.90
CA PHE A 320 25.18 1.93 5.57
C PHE A 320 24.60 1.09 4.42
N PRO A 321 24.96 -0.20 4.23
CA PRO A 321 24.40 -1.01 3.15
C PRO A 321 22.88 -1.20 3.28
N VAL A 322 22.31 -1.26 4.48
CA VAL A 322 20.85 -1.31 4.67
C VAL A 322 20.18 -0.02 4.19
N LEU A 323 20.71 1.15 4.58
CA LEU A 323 20.19 2.44 4.12
C LEU A 323 20.32 2.58 2.59
N THR A 324 21.48 2.25 2.04
CA THR A 324 21.72 2.28 0.59
C THR A 324 20.76 1.35 -0.14
N PHE A 325 20.52 0.14 0.38
CA PHE A 325 19.61 -0.81 -0.24
C PHE A 325 18.20 -0.27 -0.36
N HIS A 326 17.63 0.27 0.71
CA HIS A 326 16.28 0.83 0.64
C HIS A 326 16.24 2.07 -0.24
N ALA A 327 17.20 3.00 -0.12
CA ALA A 327 17.25 4.19 -0.96
C ALA A 327 17.30 3.85 -2.46
N VAL A 328 18.16 2.89 -2.83
CA VAL A 328 18.26 2.42 -4.22
C VAL A 328 17.03 1.60 -4.61
N ALA A 329 16.41 0.82 -3.72
CA ALA A 329 15.18 0.09 -4.01
C ALA A 329 14.02 1.05 -4.31
N PHE A 330 13.81 2.11 -3.51
CA PHE A 330 12.84 3.16 -3.79
C PHE A 330 13.09 3.79 -5.17
N ALA A 331 14.35 4.10 -5.49
CA ALA A 331 14.73 4.65 -6.78
C ALA A 331 14.50 3.64 -7.93
N LEU A 332 14.89 2.39 -7.78
CA LEU A 332 14.64 1.39 -8.81
C LEU A 332 13.15 1.24 -9.09
N GLY A 333 12.29 1.22 -8.08
CA GLY A 333 10.84 1.15 -8.28
C GLY A 333 10.29 2.34 -9.08
N TYR A 334 10.64 3.58 -8.71
CA TYR A 334 10.12 4.78 -9.40
C TYR A 334 10.65 4.91 -10.83
N TRP A 335 11.94 4.70 -11.04
CA TRP A 335 12.57 4.90 -12.35
C TRP A 335 12.25 3.74 -13.30
N PHE A 336 12.19 2.50 -12.81
CA PHE A 336 11.85 1.35 -13.66
C PHE A 336 10.42 1.43 -14.18
N SER A 337 9.45 1.89 -13.38
CA SER A 337 8.08 2.15 -13.83
C SER A 337 7.95 3.40 -14.72
N SER A 338 9.00 4.22 -14.81
CA SER A 338 9.04 5.45 -15.61
C SER A 338 9.79 5.30 -16.94
N ILE A 339 10.39 4.13 -17.22
CA ILE A 339 11.06 3.84 -18.50
C ILE A 339 10.07 4.04 -19.66
N PRO A 340 10.45 4.67 -20.79
CA PRO A 340 9.52 5.00 -21.88
C PRO A 340 8.64 3.83 -22.37
N SER A 341 9.18 2.60 -22.40
CA SER A 341 8.46 1.39 -22.81
C SER A 341 7.46 0.86 -21.77
N LEU A 342 7.65 1.20 -20.50
CA LEU A 342 6.84 0.73 -19.35
C LEU A 342 6.15 1.89 -18.64
N ARG A 343 6.11 3.06 -19.26
CA ARG A 343 5.80 4.33 -18.60
C ARG A 343 4.43 4.29 -17.95
N GLN A 344 4.44 4.35 -16.62
CA GLN A 344 3.25 4.47 -15.80
C GLN A 344 2.93 5.93 -15.48
N GLU A 345 1.71 6.18 -15.01
CA GLU A 345 1.35 7.46 -14.42
C GLU A 345 2.18 7.74 -13.16
N GLU A 346 2.31 9.02 -12.81
CA GLU A 346 3.11 9.47 -11.67
C GLU A 346 2.65 8.81 -10.36
N HIS A 347 1.34 8.73 -10.12
CA HIS A 347 0.78 8.16 -8.90
C HIS A 347 1.05 6.64 -8.80
N VAL A 348 1.06 5.92 -9.92
CA VAL A 348 1.44 4.51 -10.01
C VAL A 348 2.95 4.32 -9.75
N SER A 349 3.79 5.18 -10.33
CA SER A 349 5.24 5.11 -10.14
C SER A 349 5.66 5.37 -8.69
N ARG A 350 4.99 6.31 -8.01
CA ARG A 350 5.14 6.52 -6.56
C ARG A 350 4.78 5.28 -5.76
N THR A 351 3.66 4.63 -6.09
CA THR A 351 3.25 3.38 -5.43
C THR A 351 4.27 2.28 -5.62
N ILE A 352 4.72 2.02 -6.86
CA ILE A 352 5.72 0.97 -7.14
C ILE A 352 7.03 1.28 -6.40
N SER A 353 7.45 2.54 -6.35
CA SER A 353 8.59 2.98 -5.54
C SER A 353 8.42 2.62 -4.06
N LEU A 354 7.31 3.00 -3.44
CA LEU A 354 7.05 2.74 -2.02
C LEU A 354 6.97 1.25 -1.73
N CYS A 355 6.27 0.48 -2.56
CA CYS A 355 6.20 -0.97 -2.40
C CYS A 355 7.54 -1.67 -2.62
N SER A 356 8.40 -1.15 -3.50
CA SER A 356 9.72 -1.73 -3.75
C SER A 356 10.71 -1.49 -2.61
N GLY A 357 10.71 -0.28 -2.04
CA GLY A 357 11.62 0.08 -0.95
C GLY A 357 11.13 -0.36 0.43
N MET A 358 9.83 -0.60 0.61
CA MET A 358 9.25 -1.07 1.87
C MET A 358 8.86 -2.55 1.78
N GLN A 359 9.45 -3.37 2.64
CA GLN A 359 9.36 -4.82 2.56
C GLN A 359 9.04 -5.44 3.91
N SER A 360 8.54 -6.68 3.94
CA SER A 360 8.18 -7.34 5.19
C SER A 360 9.41 -7.79 5.98
N SER A 361 10.11 -6.83 6.62
CA SER A 361 11.32 -7.10 7.38
C SER A 361 11.06 -7.93 8.64
N THR A 362 9.83 -7.95 9.15
CA THR A 362 9.40 -8.87 10.22
C THR A 362 9.35 -10.32 9.73
N LEU A 363 8.85 -10.57 8.51
CA LEU A 363 8.90 -11.90 7.89
C LEU A 363 10.34 -12.33 7.62
N ALA A 364 11.18 -11.44 7.09
CA ALA A 364 12.60 -11.73 6.88
C ALA A 364 13.31 -12.06 8.21
N GLY A 365 13.02 -11.31 9.28
CA GLY A 365 13.56 -11.55 10.62
C GLY A 365 13.15 -12.90 11.21
N LEU A 366 11.87 -13.29 11.06
CA LEU A 366 11.39 -14.61 11.48
C LEU A 366 12.15 -15.72 10.76
N LEU A 367 12.18 -15.67 9.42
CA LEU A 367 12.79 -16.71 8.58
C LEU A 367 14.30 -16.80 8.84
N ALA A 368 14.98 -15.66 9.01
CA ALA A 368 16.39 -15.63 9.37
C ALA A 368 16.62 -16.31 10.73
N THR A 369 15.83 -15.97 11.74
CA THR A 369 15.94 -16.55 13.09
C THR A 369 15.69 -18.06 13.10
N GLN A 370 14.71 -18.52 12.33
CA GLN A 370 14.31 -19.93 12.28
C GLN A 370 15.30 -20.80 11.47
N PHE A 371 15.81 -20.30 10.34
CA PHE A 371 16.49 -21.14 9.35
C PHE A 371 17.95 -20.77 9.08
N LEU A 372 18.37 -19.53 9.33
CA LEU A 372 19.73 -19.05 9.01
C LEU A 372 20.58 -18.73 10.26
N GLY A 373 19.94 -18.59 11.43
CA GLY A 373 20.58 -18.28 12.71
C GLY A 373 20.25 -16.88 13.23
N SER A 374 20.37 -16.67 14.55
CA SER A 374 19.94 -15.44 15.21
C SER A 374 20.66 -14.18 14.73
N THR A 375 21.96 -14.28 14.41
CA THR A 375 22.74 -13.17 13.87
C THR A 375 22.24 -12.71 12.50
N GLN A 376 21.70 -13.62 11.68
CA GLN A 376 21.14 -13.30 10.37
C GLN A 376 19.82 -12.52 10.50
N ALA A 377 19.23 -12.43 11.69
CA ALA A 377 18.05 -11.59 11.93
C ALA A 377 18.41 -10.10 12.13
N VAL A 378 19.70 -9.77 12.29
CA VAL A 378 20.18 -8.39 12.51
C VAL A 378 19.90 -7.46 11.31
N PRO A 379 20.19 -7.82 10.04
CA PRO A 379 19.86 -6.95 8.91
C PRO A 379 18.35 -6.65 8.76
N PRO A 380 17.43 -7.64 8.81
CA PRO A 380 15.99 -7.36 8.83
C PRO A 380 15.57 -6.43 9.98
N ALA A 381 16.17 -6.61 11.15
CA ALA A 381 15.96 -5.77 12.33
C ALA A 381 16.34 -4.30 12.09
N CYS A 382 17.51 -4.03 11.49
CA CYS A 382 17.89 -2.67 11.12
C CYS A 382 17.00 -2.11 10.00
N SER A 383 16.64 -2.97 9.04
CA SER A 383 15.83 -2.62 7.87
C SER A 383 14.43 -2.11 8.23
N VAL A 384 13.76 -2.70 9.22
CA VAL A 384 12.38 -2.30 9.55
C VAL A 384 12.29 -0.82 9.97
N VAL A 385 13.30 -0.31 10.70
CA VAL A 385 13.37 1.09 11.13
C VAL A 385 13.75 1.97 9.95
N ALA A 386 14.80 1.56 9.21
CA ALA A 386 15.30 2.29 8.06
C ALA A 386 14.23 2.50 6.99
N MET A 387 13.56 1.44 6.55
CA MET A 387 12.54 1.50 5.50
C MET A 387 11.31 2.33 5.92
N ALA A 388 10.94 2.30 7.20
CA ALA A 388 9.79 3.05 7.71
C ALA A 388 10.09 4.54 7.66
N ILE A 389 11.22 4.98 8.22
CA ILE A 389 11.64 6.38 8.21
C ILE A 389 11.79 6.87 6.77
N MET A 390 12.57 6.19 5.93
CA MET A 390 12.80 6.61 4.55
C MET A 390 11.51 6.64 3.71
N GLY A 391 10.69 5.59 3.80
CA GLY A 391 9.45 5.50 3.02
C GLY A 391 8.45 6.58 3.38
N LEU A 392 8.32 6.92 4.67
CA LEU A 392 7.40 7.97 5.12
C LEU A 392 7.91 9.37 4.87
N CYS A 393 9.22 9.61 5.01
CA CYS A 393 9.81 10.88 4.57
C CYS A 393 9.58 11.10 3.08
N LEU A 394 9.79 10.06 2.25
CA LEU A 394 9.56 10.13 0.82
C LEU A 394 8.07 10.33 0.48
N ALA A 395 7.17 9.61 1.16
CA ALA A 395 5.73 9.79 1.00
C ALA A 395 5.29 11.20 1.43
N SER A 396 5.76 11.71 2.57
CA SER A 396 5.46 13.07 3.03
C SER A 396 5.93 14.12 2.01
N PHE A 397 7.13 13.95 1.46
CA PHE A 397 7.68 14.83 0.42
C PHE A 397 6.75 14.91 -0.80
N TRP A 398 6.27 13.77 -1.30
CA TRP A 398 5.29 13.73 -2.39
C TRP A 398 3.90 14.27 -2.01
N GLY A 399 3.47 14.02 -0.76
CA GLY A 399 2.20 14.50 -0.22
C GLY A 399 2.12 16.02 -0.19
N SER A 400 3.23 16.69 0.17
CA SER A 400 3.37 18.16 0.18
C SER A 400 3.36 18.80 -1.22
N GLY A 401 3.29 18.01 -2.31
CA GLY A 401 3.15 18.51 -3.68
C GLY A 401 4.46 18.58 -4.48
N PHE A 402 5.59 18.18 -3.89
CA PHE A 402 6.85 18.09 -4.64
C PHE A 402 6.84 16.88 -5.60
N GLN A 403 7.46 17.04 -6.76
CA GLN A 403 7.64 15.97 -7.75
C GLN A 403 9.13 15.77 -8.03
N ILE A 404 9.57 14.52 -8.15
CA ILE A 404 10.99 14.21 -8.44
C ILE A 404 11.40 14.80 -9.80
N ARG A 405 10.49 14.83 -10.77
CA ARG A 405 10.70 15.45 -12.08
C ARG A 405 11.05 16.94 -11.99
N ASN A 406 10.48 17.66 -11.01
CA ASN A 406 10.74 19.09 -10.81
C ASN A 406 12.16 19.35 -10.26
N LEU A 407 12.74 18.40 -9.53
CA LEU A 407 14.13 18.48 -9.07
C LEU A 407 15.12 18.26 -10.21
N LEU A 408 14.81 17.34 -11.12
CA LEU A 408 15.67 17.07 -12.28
C LEU A 408 15.61 18.19 -13.34
N SER A 409 14.54 19.00 -13.33
CA SER A 409 14.39 20.17 -14.21
C SER A 409 15.02 21.46 -13.66
N LEU A 410 15.79 21.40 -12.57
CA LEU A 410 16.64 22.53 -12.17
C LEU A 410 17.63 22.82 -13.30
N PRO A 411 17.66 24.06 -13.85
CA PRO A 411 18.38 24.34 -15.08
C PRO A 411 19.88 24.15 -14.85
N THR A 412 20.49 23.35 -15.74
CA THR A 412 21.92 23.44 -16.04
C THR A 412 22.33 24.90 -16.08
N LEU A 413 23.32 25.24 -15.26
CA LEU A 413 23.92 26.55 -15.08
C LEU A 413 23.96 27.34 -16.41
N ARG A 414 23.04 28.29 -16.59
CA ARG A 414 23.05 29.21 -17.72
C ARG A 414 24.19 30.19 -17.46
N THR A 415 25.39 29.90 -17.95
CA THR A 415 26.52 30.83 -17.93
C THR A 415 26.18 32.01 -18.84
N ASN A 416 25.58 33.05 -18.30
CA ASN A 416 25.48 34.34 -18.96
C ASN A 416 26.84 35.03 -18.89
N SER A 417 27.72 34.78 -19.86
CA SER A 417 28.87 35.63 -20.13
C SER A 417 28.44 36.76 -21.05
N THR A 418 28.08 37.91 -20.49
CA THR A 418 28.06 39.19 -21.22
C THR A 418 29.30 39.97 -20.84
N VAL A 419 30.34 39.87 -21.67
CA VAL A 419 31.47 40.81 -21.69
C VAL A 419 30.94 42.10 -22.33
N LYS A 420 30.96 43.21 -21.59
CA LYS A 420 30.79 44.55 -22.16
C LYS A 420 32.13 45.01 -22.72
N ALA A 421 32.13 45.45 -23.98
CA ALA A 421 33.08 46.43 -24.50
C ALA A 421 32.57 47.84 -24.23
#